data_AF-A0A2I2G775-F1
#
_entry.id   AF-A0A2I2G775-F1
#
_cell.length_a   1.000
_cell.length_b   1.000
_cell.length_c   1.000
_cell.angle_alpha   90.00
_cell.angle_beta   90.00
_cell.angle_gamma   90.00
#
_symmetry.space_group_name_H-M   'P 1'
#
loop_
_entity.id
_entity.type
_entity.pdbx_description
1 polymer ?
#
loop_
_entity_poly.entity_id
_entity_poly.type
_entity_poly.pdbx_seq_one_letter_code
_entity_poly.pdbx_strand_id
1 'polypeptide(L)'
;VEEFAREVKTYHKNFQSRMPSVKVAIIDDGINASQFDNHTCIAGGTSFQCHHNRPDRPLDYWASTGAHGTEMAKMVQRICPVAELYIIRLGEGTGEKGTRQIKVETAIKAIEWATNAGVNIISMSWSISQTKEASSDTYMPAVFGDPVKIGAATPEGGKWSFTGSQKVDFYLPGVDIPVTDKAGVVRFEQGSSFATAIAAGLAALLQYCISVAVRDGSETPVFRTDDMKHAFHTLCSTHREIPEVGEFFKDVGRLDTPFKMLERYEHIAASLRL
;
A
#
# COMPACT_ATOMS: atom_id res chain seq x y z
N VAL A 1 -33.47 1.97 24.41
CA VAL A 1 -32.18 2.53 23.94
C VAL A 1 -31.17 1.42 23.66
N GLU A 2 -30.91 0.51 24.61
CA GLU A 2 -29.97 -0.61 24.43
C GLU A 2 -30.36 -1.59 23.31
N GLU A 3 -31.66 -1.89 23.20
CA GLU A 3 -32.18 -2.75 22.13
C GLU A 3 -32.00 -2.13 20.73
N PHE A 4 -32.29 -0.83 20.58
CA PHE A 4 -32.02 -0.09 19.34
C PHE A 4 -30.52 -0.07 19.01
N ALA A 5 -29.65 0.17 19.99
CA ALA A 5 -28.20 0.14 19.79
C ALA A 5 -27.70 -1.25 19.35
N ARG A 6 -28.30 -2.33 19.87
CA ARG A 6 -28.01 -3.71 19.47
C ARG A 6 -28.43 -3.99 18.02
N GLU A 7 -29.62 -3.55 17.61
CA GLU A 7 -30.09 -3.71 16.24
C GLU A 7 -29.22 -2.93 15.24
N VAL A 8 -28.86 -1.68 15.56
CA VAL A 8 -27.94 -0.88 14.73
C VAL A 8 -26.57 -1.56 14.59
N LYS A 9 -26.01 -2.08 15.70
CA LYS A 9 -24.74 -2.84 15.65
C LYS A 9 -24.86 -4.13 14.84
N THR A 10 -25.99 -4.82 14.93
CA THR A 10 -26.25 -6.08 14.20
C THR A 10 -26.39 -5.82 12.71
N TYR A 11 -27.17 -4.80 12.33
CA TYR A 11 -27.26 -4.33 10.94
C TYR A 11 -25.88 -3.97 10.38
N HIS A 12 -25.09 -3.20 11.13
CA HIS A 12 -23.74 -2.79 10.70
C HIS A 12 -22.81 -3.99 10.51
N LYS A 13 -22.81 -4.94 11.46
CA LYS A 13 -22.02 -6.18 11.36
C LYS A 13 -22.44 -7.02 10.15
N ASN A 14 -23.74 -7.18 9.94
CA ASN A 14 -24.29 -7.95 8.80
C ASN A 14 -24.02 -7.25 7.46
N PHE A 15 -24.02 -5.92 7.43
CA PHE A 15 -23.66 -5.13 6.26
C PHE A 15 -22.17 -5.31 5.93
N GLN A 16 -21.29 -5.17 6.93
CA GLN A 16 -19.84 -5.37 6.77
C GLN A 16 -19.49 -6.79 6.31
N SER A 17 -20.14 -7.83 6.85
CA SER A 17 -19.88 -9.22 6.42
C SER A 17 -20.28 -9.51 4.98
N ARG A 18 -21.04 -8.62 4.33
CA ARG A 18 -21.41 -8.71 2.92
C ARG A 18 -20.49 -7.91 2.01
N MET A 19 -19.62 -7.07 2.58
CA MET A 19 -18.65 -6.31 1.81
C MET A 19 -17.42 -7.18 1.52
N PRO A 20 -16.86 -7.11 0.31
CA PRO A 20 -15.64 -7.83 0.01
C PRO A 20 -14.47 -7.28 0.82
N SER A 21 -13.67 -8.19 1.36
CA SER A 21 -12.42 -7.87 2.06
C SER A 21 -11.28 -7.83 1.06
N VAL A 22 -10.49 -6.75 1.09
CA VAL A 22 -9.24 -6.65 0.34
C VAL A 22 -8.09 -6.50 1.33
N LYS A 23 -7.20 -7.49 1.31
CA LYS A 23 -6.06 -7.59 2.24
C LYS A 23 -4.80 -7.07 1.59
N VAL A 24 -4.14 -6.11 2.24
CA VAL A 24 -2.90 -5.51 1.78
C VAL A 24 -1.81 -5.75 2.82
N ALA A 25 -0.79 -6.52 2.46
CA ALA A 25 0.43 -6.63 3.25
C ALA A 25 1.34 -5.42 3.02
N ILE A 26 1.81 -4.82 4.10
CA ILE A 26 2.81 -3.76 4.08
C ILE A 26 4.07 -4.31 4.73
N ILE A 27 5.06 -4.62 3.90
CA ILE A 27 6.36 -5.12 4.36
C ILE A 27 7.29 -3.91 4.49
N ASP A 28 7.59 -3.49 5.72
CA ASP A 28 8.39 -2.28 5.99
C ASP A 28 9.03 -2.32 7.40
N ASP A 29 9.38 -1.18 8.01
CA ASP A 29 9.89 -1.06 9.39
C ASP A 29 8.84 -1.27 10.50
N GLY A 30 7.63 -1.70 10.14
CA GLY A 30 6.47 -1.77 11.03
C GLY A 30 5.69 -0.46 11.06
N ILE A 31 4.78 -0.31 12.03
CA ILE A 31 3.99 0.90 12.19
C ILE A 31 4.02 1.40 13.63
N ASN A 32 3.64 2.65 13.83
CA ASN A 32 3.23 3.18 15.11
C ASN A 32 1.70 3.21 15.17
N ALA A 33 1.08 2.21 15.82
CA ALA A 33 -0.37 2.10 15.91
C ALA A 33 -1.04 3.33 16.55
N SER A 34 -0.32 4.11 17.36
CA SER A 34 -0.84 5.34 17.98
C SER A 34 -1.12 6.46 16.97
N GLN A 35 -0.71 6.31 15.71
CA GLN A 35 -0.92 7.29 14.65
C GLN A 35 -2.12 6.99 13.75
N PHE A 36 -2.85 5.93 14.07
CA PHE A 36 -4.04 5.51 13.36
C PHE A 36 -5.25 5.74 14.25
N ASP A 37 -6.37 6.09 13.61
CA ASP A 37 -7.64 6.22 14.31
C ASP A 37 -8.31 4.84 14.48
N ASN A 38 -9.47 4.82 15.13
CA ASN A 38 -10.24 3.57 15.31
C ASN A 38 -10.93 3.09 14.02
N HIS A 39 -10.87 3.86 12.93
CA HIS A 39 -11.45 3.51 11.64
C HIS A 39 -10.44 2.82 10.72
N THR A 40 -9.15 3.00 10.96
CA THR A 40 -8.06 2.22 10.37
C THR A 40 -8.23 0.73 10.64
N CYS A 41 -8.35 -0.08 9.58
CA CYS A 41 -8.38 -1.53 9.69
C CYS A 41 -6.96 -2.14 9.66
N ILE A 42 -6.29 -2.20 10.82
CA ILE A 42 -5.10 -3.06 10.99
C ILE A 42 -5.60 -4.44 11.41
N ALA A 43 -5.70 -5.36 10.45
CA ALA A 43 -6.28 -6.69 10.64
C ALA A 43 -5.31 -7.69 11.31
N GLY A 44 -4.00 -7.46 11.19
CA GLY A 44 -2.98 -8.29 11.80
C GLY A 44 -1.57 -7.91 11.40
N GLY A 45 -0.61 -8.74 11.78
CA GLY A 45 0.79 -8.53 11.42
C GLY A 45 1.75 -9.49 12.07
N THR A 46 3.02 -9.39 11.67
CA THR A 46 4.14 -10.15 12.24
C THR A 46 5.41 -9.31 12.20
N SER A 47 6.42 -9.70 12.98
CA SER A 47 7.73 -9.08 12.93
C SER A 47 8.85 -10.10 12.86
N PHE A 48 9.84 -9.79 12.02
CA PHE A 48 11.10 -10.49 11.89
C PHE A 48 12.28 -9.65 12.42
N GLN A 49 12.00 -8.52 13.07
CA GLN A 49 12.98 -7.75 13.81
C GLN A 49 13.04 -8.23 15.25
N CYS A 50 14.22 -8.58 15.75
CA CYS A 50 14.41 -8.95 17.16
C CYS A 50 15.09 -7.84 17.97
N HIS A 51 14.92 -7.90 19.29
CA HIS A 51 15.72 -7.07 20.19
C HIS A 51 17.20 -7.38 20.06
N HIS A 52 18.06 -6.36 20.07
CA HIS A 52 19.52 -6.54 19.98
C HIS A 52 20.07 -7.46 21.08
N ASN A 53 19.56 -7.32 22.31
CA ASN A 53 19.99 -8.11 23.47
C ASN A 53 19.17 -9.39 23.69
N ARG A 54 18.12 -9.63 22.91
CA ARG A 54 17.24 -10.81 23.00
C ARG A 54 16.80 -11.25 21.59
N PRO A 55 17.68 -11.93 20.84
CA PRO A 55 17.42 -12.32 19.45
C PRO A 55 16.28 -13.35 19.31
N ASP A 56 15.87 -13.99 20.40
CA ASP A 56 14.72 -14.88 20.52
C ASP A 56 13.38 -14.13 20.64
N ARG A 57 13.41 -12.82 20.95
CA ARG A 57 12.20 -12.02 21.15
C ARG A 57 12.02 -11.03 19.99
N PRO A 58 11.03 -11.25 19.11
CA PRO A 58 10.68 -10.28 18.08
C PRO A 58 10.11 -9.02 18.72
N LEU A 59 10.37 -7.88 18.09
CA LEU A 59 9.69 -6.62 18.37
C LEU A 59 8.26 -6.69 17.86
N ASP A 60 7.39 -5.89 18.44
CA ASP A 60 6.04 -5.74 17.91
C ASP A 60 6.06 -5.03 16.54
N TYR A 61 5.24 -5.52 15.62
CA TYR A 61 5.04 -4.89 14.31
C TYR A 61 4.31 -3.54 14.42
N TRP A 62 3.54 -3.34 15.50
CA TRP A 62 2.70 -2.18 15.75
C TRP A 62 3.34 -1.13 16.68
N ALA A 63 4.52 -1.42 17.22
CA ALA A 63 5.31 -0.53 18.08
C ALA A 63 6.65 -0.15 17.43
N SER A 64 6.61 0.25 16.16
CA SER A 64 7.80 0.78 15.48
C SER A 64 8.14 2.19 15.94
N THR A 65 9.44 2.43 16.08
CA THR A 65 10.02 3.76 16.25
C THR A 65 10.33 4.42 14.90
N GLY A 66 10.29 3.65 13.80
CA GLY A 66 10.41 4.15 12.44
C GLY A 66 9.12 4.83 11.98
N ALA A 67 9.27 5.85 11.13
CA ALA A 67 8.15 6.56 10.54
C ALA A 67 7.74 5.99 9.17
N HIS A 68 8.63 5.26 8.49
CA HIS A 68 8.47 4.98 7.06
C HIS A 68 7.25 4.09 6.79
N GLY A 69 7.17 2.90 7.41
CA GLY A 69 6.04 1.98 7.26
C GLY A 69 4.72 2.55 7.78
N THR A 70 4.76 3.43 8.79
CA THR A 70 3.58 4.18 9.24
C THR A 70 3.03 5.07 8.13
N GLU A 71 3.89 5.81 7.44
CA GLU A 71 3.46 6.66 6.33
C GLU A 71 3.01 5.85 5.11
N MET A 72 3.67 4.72 4.80
CA MET A 72 3.22 3.83 3.72
C MET A 72 1.80 3.30 4.00
N ALA A 73 1.54 2.86 5.22
CA ALA A 73 0.23 2.40 5.65
C ALA A 73 -0.84 3.49 5.58
N LYS A 74 -0.51 4.72 5.99
CA LYS A 74 -1.41 5.87 5.82
C LYS A 74 -1.71 6.15 4.35
N MET A 75 -0.74 6.04 3.44
CA MET A 75 -0.97 6.26 2.02
C MET A 75 -1.91 5.21 1.42
N VAL A 76 -1.70 3.93 1.72
CA VAL A 76 -2.61 2.85 1.29
C VAL A 76 -4.03 3.13 1.79
N GLN A 77 -4.18 3.48 3.07
CA GLN A 77 -5.49 3.75 3.65
C GLN A 77 -6.17 5.00 3.12
N ARG A 78 -5.44 6.06 2.82
CA ARG A 78 -6.02 7.26 2.19
C ARG A 78 -6.65 6.93 0.86
N ILE A 79 -6.01 6.07 0.07
CA ILE A 79 -6.54 5.65 -1.23
C ILE A 79 -7.66 4.63 -1.07
N CYS A 80 -7.48 3.59 -0.25
CA CYS A 80 -8.48 2.55 0.00
C CYS A 80 -8.74 2.39 1.51
N PRO A 81 -9.68 3.19 2.08
CA PRO A 81 -9.94 3.17 3.53
C PRO A 81 -10.53 1.85 4.06
N VAL A 82 -11.12 1.04 3.17
CA VAL A 82 -11.71 -0.26 3.49
C VAL A 82 -10.71 -1.42 3.40
N ALA A 83 -9.47 -1.16 3.00
CA ALA A 83 -8.43 -2.19 2.94
C ALA A 83 -8.06 -2.69 4.34
N GLU A 84 -7.99 -4.01 4.49
CA GLU A 84 -7.44 -4.67 5.68
C GLU A 84 -5.91 -4.69 5.59
N LEU A 85 -5.25 -3.97 6.49
CA LEU A 85 -3.79 -3.88 6.49
C LEU A 85 -3.17 -5.00 7.33
N TYR A 86 -2.21 -5.71 6.73
CA TYR A 86 -1.38 -6.72 7.36
C TYR A 86 0.05 -6.19 7.45
N ILE A 87 0.50 -5.84 8.66
CA ILE A 87 1.78 -5.16 8.85
C ILE A 87 2.89 -6.19 9.09
N ILE A 88 3.94 -6.15 8.28
CA ILE A 88 5.05 -7.10 8.37
C ILE A 88 6.34 -6.30 8.58
N ARG A 89 6.83 -6.32 9.83
CA ARG A 89 8.05 -5.60 10.20
C ARG A 89 9.29 -6.40 9.83
N LEU A 90 10.08 -5.88 8.91
CA LEU A 90 11.35 -6.46 8.46
C LEU A 90 12.42 -6.41 9.53
N GLY A 91 13.35 -7.36 9.43
CA GLY A 91 14.57 -7.32 10.21
C GLY A 91 15.62 -6.48 9.52
N GLU A 92 16.23 -5.59 10.29
CA GLU A 92 17.21 -4.63 9.84
C GLU A 92 18.52 -4.84 10.59
N GLY A 93 19.59 -4.47 9.89
CA GLY A 93 20.93 -4.40 10.44
C GLY A 93 21.56 -3.07 10.11
N THR A 94 22.77 -2.89 10.63
CA THR A 94 23.63 -1.76 10.31
C THR A 94 24.58 -2.18 9.20
N GLY A 95 24.44 -1.59 8.02
CA GLY A 95 25.35 -1.74 6.90
C GLY A 95 26.63 -0.91 7.07
N GLU A 96 27.49 -0.93 6.05
CA GLU A 96 28.70 -0.09 6.03
C GLU A 96 28.32 1.40 6.23
N LYS A 97 29.13 2.12 7.02
CA LYS A 97 28.92 3.53 7.43
C LYS A 97 27.65 3.82 8.26
N GLY A 98 27.05 2.81 8.90
CA GLY A 98 25.90 3.05 9.78
C GLY A 98 24.56 3.13 9.05
N THR A 99 24.52 2.77 7.77
CA THR A 99 23.31 2.80 6.95
C THR A 99 22.34 1.69 7.34
N ARG A 100 21.04 1.97 7.31
CA ARG A 100 19.98 0.95 7.52
C ARG A 100 20.04 -0.06 6.38
N GLN A 101 20.18 -1.34 6.69
CA GLN A 101 20.19 -2.41 5.69
C GLN A 101 19.16 -3.49 6.03
N ILE A 102 18.30 -3.80 5.07
CA ILE A 102 17.30 -4.87 5.21
C ILE A 102 18.01 -6.22 5.09
N LYS A 103 17.69 -7.15 5.99
CA LYS A 103 18.18 -8.53 5.95
C LYS A 103 17.36 -9.34 4.97
N VAL A 104 18.02 -9.89 3.94
CA VAL A 104 17.38 -10.67 2.86
C VAL A 104 16.55 -11.83 3.42
N GLU A 105 17.04 -12.51 4.46
CA GLU A 105 16.36 -13.64 5.09
C GLU A 105 15.01 -13.24 5.69
N THR A 106 14.91 -12.00 6.19
CA THR A 106 13.67 -11.48 6.76
C THR A 106 12.69 -11.01 5.69
N ALA A 107 13.19 -10.52 4.55
CA ALA A 107 12.37 -10.22 3.38
C ALA A 107 11.71 -11.48 2.81
N ILE A 108 12.46 -12.60 2.71
CA ILE A 108 11.92 -13.89 2.27
C ILE A 108 10.78 -14.34 3.20
N LYS A 109 11.03 -14.38 4.51
CA LYS A 109 10.02 -14.76 5.50
C LYS A 109 8.80 -13.83 5.50
N ALA A 110 9.00 -12.54 5.22
CA ALA A 110 7.91 -11.58 5.10
C ALA A 110 7.01 -11.88 3.91
N ILE A 111 7.58 -12.19 2.75
CA ILE A 111 6.82 -12.58 1.56
C ILE A 111 6.10 -13.91 1.81
N GLU A 112 6.78 -14.93 2.34
CA GLU A 112 6.17 -16.22 2.70
C GLU A 112 4.98 -16.06 3.65
N TRP A 113 5.13 -15.24 4.69
CA TRP A 113 4.05 -14.97 5.63
C TRP A 113 2.87 -14.26 4.97
N ALA A 114 3.14 -13.25 4.13
CA ALA A 114 2.10 -12.54 3.39
C ALA A 114 1.32 -13.49 2.46
N THR A 115 2.02 -14.35 1.72
CA THR A 115 1.41 -15.37 0.87
C THR A 115 0.56 -16.34 1.68
N ASN A 116 1.07 -16.85 2.80
CA ASN A 116 0.32 -17.77 3.67
C ASN A 116 -0.91 -17.11 4.34
N ALA A 117 -0.85 -15.80 4.59
CA ALA A 117 -2.00 -15.03 5.08
C ALA A 117 -3.08 -14.80 3.99
N GLY A 118 -2.79 -15.16 2.74
CA GLY A 118 -3.72 -15.01 1.61
C GLY A 118 -4.04 -13.56 1.31
N VAL A 119 -3.04 -12.68 1.41
CA VAL A 119 -3.24 -11.26 1.06
C VAL A 119 -3.42 -11.09 -0.45
N ASN A 120 -4.17 -10.08 -0.86
CA ASN A 120 -4.37 -9.76 -2.28
C ASN A 120 -3.18 -8.99 -2.85
N ILE A 121 -2.58 -8.12 -2.05
CA ILE A 121 -1.53 -7.19 -2.48
C ILE A 121 -0.39 -7.20 -1.47
N ILE A 122 0.85 -7.20 -1.95
CA ILE A 122 2.06 -7.00 -1.15
C ILE A 122 2.69 -5.67 -1.59
N SER A 123 2.81 -4.72 -0.66
CA SER A 123 3.50 -3.44 -0.86
C SER A 123 4.89 -3.49 -0.23
N MET A 124 5.91 -3.17 -1.03
CA MET A 124 7.32 -3.16 -0.64
C MET A 124 7.97 -1.85 -1.10
N SER A 125 8.03 -0.87 -0.20
CA SER A 125 8.54 0.48 -0.46
C SER A 125 10.03 0.62 -0.14
N TRP A 126 10.82 -0.42 -0.45
CA TRP A 126 12.24 -0.52 -0.17
C TRP A 126 12.94 -1.39 -1.22
N SER A 127 14.26 -1.34 -1.25
CA SER A 127 15.08 -2.17 -2.12
C SER A 127 16.31 -2.73 -1.42
N ILE A 128 16.80 -3.87 -1.91
CA ILE A 128 18.07 -4.49 -1.51
C ILE A 128 18.99 -4.51 -2.73
N SER A 129 20.19 -3.96 -2.61
CA SER A 129 21.18 -3.96 -3.69
C SER A 129 21.95 -5.28 -3.73
N GLN A 130 22.12 -5.85 -4.92
CA GLN A 130 22.84 -7.12 -5.15
C GLN A 130 24.36 -6.95 -5.17
N THR A 131 24.88 -5.75 -5.42
CA THR A 131 26.33 -5.45 -5.56
C THR A 131 26.69 -4.10 -4.94
N LYS A 132 27.96 -3.91 -4.57
CA LYS A 132 28.44 -2.58 -4.10
C LYS A 132 28.45 -1.52 -5.22
N GLU A 133 28.34 -1.96 -6.47
CA GLU A 133 28.27 -1.09 -7.65
C GLU A 133 26.82 -0.98 -8.13
N ALA A 134 26.29 0.24 -8.12
CA ALA A 134 24.93 0.58 -8.50
C ALA A 134 24.78 0.62 -10.04
N SER A 135 24.52 -0.52 -10.67
CA SER A 135 23.80 -0.52 -11.96
C SER A 135 22.30 -0.62 -11.68
N SER A 136 21.47 0.06 -12.48
CA SER A 136 20.02 0.20 -12.27
C SER A 136 19.24 -1.12 -12.27
N ASP A 137 19.87 -2.23 -12.66
CA ASP A 137 19.25 -3.56 -12.78
C ASP A 137 19.56 -4.49 -11.60
N THR A 138 19.97 -3.96 -10.44
CA THR A 138 20.45 -4.78 -9.30
C THR A 138 19.60 -4.69 -8.03
N TYR A 139 18.50 -3.93 -8.06
CA TYR A 139 17.66 -3.70 -6.88
C TYR A 139 16.53 -4.73 -6.78
N MET A 140 16.62 -5.63 -5.78
CA MET A 140 15.54 -6.56 -5.44
C MET A 140 14.48 -5.88 -4.56
N PRO A 141 13.20 -6.26 -4.67
CA PRO A 141 12.66 -7.29 -5.57
C PRO A 141 12.33 -6.76 -6.99
N ALA A 142 12.47 -5.46 -7.24
CA ALA A 142 12.10 -4.82 -8.51
C ALA A 142 12.80 -5.43 -9.75
N VAL A 143 13.97 -6.04 -9.59
CA VAL A 143 14.68 -6.74 -10.67
C VAL A 143 13.94 -7.95 -11.23
N PHE A 144 13.03 -8.56 -10.46
CA PHE A 144 12.25 -9.71 -10.93
C PHE A 144 11.16 -9.29 -11.92
N GLY A 145 10.75 -10.20 -12.81
CA GLY A 145 9.74 -9.91 -13.85
C GLY A 145 8.31 -9.75 -13.32
N ASP A 146 7.99 -10.45 -12.22
CA ASP A 146 6.64 -10.50 -11.65
C ASP A 146 6.20 -9.22 -10.91
N PRO A 147 7.02 -8.54 -10.10
CA PRO A 147 6.60 -7.32 -9.41
C PRO A 147 6.18 -6.20 -10.37
N VAL A 148 5.18 -5.42 -9.97
CA VAL A 148 4.86 -4.14 -10.63
C VAL A 148 5.82 -3.07 -10.09
N LYS A 149 6.69 -2.55 -10.94
CA LYS A 149 7.69 -1.54 -10.58
C LYS A 149 7.10 -0.15 -10.67
N ILE A 150 7.21 0.61 -9.58
CA ILE A 150 6.60 1.94 -9.47
C ILE A 150 7.70 3.01 -9.29
N GLY A 151 7.69 3.99 -10.17
CA GLY A 151 8.45 5.24 -10.05
C GLY A 151 7.61 6.37 -9.46
N ALA A 152 8.28 7.46 -9.07
CA ALA A 152 7.59 8.66 -8.62
C ALA A 152 7.28 9.61 -9.79
N ALA A 153 6.06 10.12 -9.82
CA ALA A 153 5.64 11.21 -10.69
C ALA A 153 5.63 12.55 -9.93
N THR A 154 5.93 13.63 -10.65
CA THR A 154 5.79 15.01 -10.15
C THR A 154 4.33 15.46 -10.21
N PRO A 155 3.93 16.52 -9.46
CA PRO A 155 2.57 17.04 -9.50
C PRO A 155 2.09 17.46 -10.91
N GLU A 156 3.03 17.82 -11.80
CA GLU A 156 2.76 18.22 -13.18
C GLU A 156 2.52 17.02 -14.12
N GLY A 157 2.54 15.79 -13.61
CA GLY A 157 2.40 14.58 -14.44
C GLY A 157 3.68 14.17 -15.16
N GLY A 158 4.84 14.62 -14.67
CA GLY A 158 6.16 14.23 -15.20
C GLY A 158 6.80 13.08 -14.42
N LYS A 159 7.82 12.43 -15.01
CA LYS A 159 8.65 11.45 -14.30
C LYS A 159 9.61 12.17 -13.37
N TRP A 160 9.69 11.77 -12.10
CA TRP A 160 10.64 12.35 -11.16
C TRP A 160 12.06 11.89 -11.48
N SER A 161 12.98 12.84 -11.70
CA SER A 161 14.35 12.58 -12.17
C SER A 161 15.17 11.70 -11.23
N PHE A 162 14.86 11.71 -9.93
CA PHE A 162 15.54 10.88 -8.91
C PHE A 162 15.06 9.43 -8.84
N THR A 163 14.00 9.05 -9.58
CA THR A 163 13.65 7.63 -9.77
C THR A 163 14.82 6.86 -10.42
N GLY A 164 15.73 7.57 -11.08
CA GLY A 164 16.90 7.00 -11.73
C GLY A 164 16.58 6.44 -13.11
N SER A 165 17.52 5.69 -13.68
CA SER A 165 17.41 5.11 -15.03
C SER A 165 16.71 3.75 -15.06
N GLN A 166 16.18 3.27 -13.93
CA GLN A 166 15.54 1.96 -13.86
C GLN A 166 14.24 1.96 -14.67
N LYS A 167 14.05 0.95 -15.52
CA LYS A 167 12.80 0.77 -16.25
C LYS A 167 11.70 0.30 -15.30
N VAL A 168 10.84 1.23 -14.88
CA VAL A 168 9.63 0.96 -14.10
C VAL A 168 8.42 0.71 -15.02
N ASP A 169 7.35 0.12 -14.49
CA ASP A 169 6.11 -0.13 -15.24
C ASP A 169 5.20 1.11 -15.23
N PHE A 170 5.10 1.78 -14.08
CA PHE A 170 4.25 2.96 -13.90
C PHE A 170 4.94 4.03 -13.05
N TYR A 171 4.49 5.27 -13.18
CA TYR A 171 4.82 6.38 -12.30
C TYR A 171 3.55 6.88 -11.64
N LEU A 172 3.53 6.87 -10.31
CA LEU A 172 2.42 7.37 -9.50
C LEU A 172 2.89 8.55 -8.66
N PRO A 173 1.96 9.37 -8.12
CA PRO A 173 2.33 10.53 -7.30
C PRO A 173 3.35 10.15 -6.23
N GLY A 174 4.52 10.78 -6.27
CA GLY A 174 5.60 10.50 -5.33
C GLY A 174 6.46 11.72 -5.02
N VAL A 175 6.05 12.91 -5.42
CA VAL A 175 6.71 14.19 -5.14
C VAL A 175 5.67 15.13 -4.56
N ASP A 176 6.07 15.96 -3.61
CA ASP A 176 5.19 16.87 -2.87
C ASP A 176 4.00 16.16 -2.21
N ILE A 177 4.28 15.01 -1.58
CA ILE A 177 3.26 14.21 -0.90
C ILE A 177 3.02 14.77 0.50
N PRO A 178 1.80 15.22 0.84
CA PRO A 178 1.51 15.81 2.14
C PRO A 178 1.45 14.74 3.23
N VAL A 179 2.38 14.79 4.16
CA VAL A 179 2.43 13.95 5.37
C VAL A 179 2.12 14.81 6.58
N THR A 180 1.17 14.36 7.41
CA THR A 180 0.77 15.09 8.62
C THR A 180 1.39 14.43 9.83
N ASP A 181 2.18 15.18 10.59
CA ASP A 181 2.73 14.69 11.85
C ASP A 181 1.70 14.73 13.00
N LYS A 182 2.09 14.22 14.17
CA LYS A 182 1.21 14.14 15.35
C LYS A 182 0.71 15.50 15.83
N ALA A 183 1.40 16.60 15.51
CA ALA A 183 0.99 17.95 15.88
C ALA A 183 0.03 18.57 14.84
N GLY A 184 -0.34 17.83 13.79
CA GLY A 184 -1.16 18.32 12.69
C GLY A 184 -0.36 19.14 11.66
N VAL A 185 0.97 19.20 11.79
CA VAL A 185 1.81 19.95 10.86
C VAL A 185 1.98 19.15 9.57
N VAL A 186 1.64 19.78 8.46
CA VAL A 186 1.82 19.20 7.13
C VAL A 186 3.26 19.42 6.67
N ARG A 187 3.90 18.33 6.27
CA ARG A 187 5.22 18.27 5.63
C ARG A 187 5.06 17.67 4.24
N PHE A 188 5.98 17.99 3.34
CA PHE A 188 5.98 17.46 1.99
C PHE A 188 7.15 16.50 1.84
N GLU A 189 6.82 15.27 1.50
CA GLU A 189 7.78 14.18 1.31
C GLU A 189 7.82 13.77 -0.15
N GLN A 190 8.91 13.10 -0.53
CA GLN A 190 9.13 12.64 -1.89
C GLN A 190 9.87 11.30 -1.91
N GLY A 191 9.55 10.46 -2.89
CA GLY A 191 10.20 9.18 -3.12
C GLY A 191 9.29 8.15 -3.77
N SER A 192 9.90 7.21 -4.50
CA SER A 192 9.20 6.06 -5.09
C SER A 192 8.52 5.18 -4.02
N SER A 193 8.94 5.25 -2.76
CA SER A 193 8.27 4.62 -1.62
C SER A 193 6.82 5.09 -1.48
N PHE A 194 6.58 6.41 -1.53
CA PHE A 194 5.22 6.97 -1.48
C PHE A 194 4.40 6.56 -2.70
N ALA A 195 5.00 6.65 -3.90
CA ALA A 195 4.36 6.22 -5.13
C ALA A 195 3.96 4.73 -5.08
N THR A 196 4.81 3.87 -4.52
CA THR A 196 4.55 2.43 -4.35
C THR A 196 3.39 2.17 -3.38
N ALA A 197 3.32 2.91 -2.27
CA ALA A 197 2.21 2.78 -1.33
C ALA A 197 0.88 3.29 -1.93
N ILE A 198 0.92 4.39 -2.69
CA ILE A 198 -0.25 4.90 -3.42
C ILE A 198 -0.70 3.91 -4.49
N ALA A 199 0.23 3.27 -5.20
CA ALA A 199 -0.07 2.22 -6.17
C ALA A 199 -0.74 1.00 -5.50
N ALA A 200 -0.24 0.56 -4.34
CA ALA A 200 -0.84 -0.51 -3.58
C ALA A 200 -2.27 -0.15 -3.11
N GLY A 201 -2.48 1.09 -2.67
CA GLY A 201 -3.80 1.61 -2.33
C GLY A 201 -4.76 1.60 -3.54
N LEU A 202 -4.29 2.06 -4.70
CA LEU A 202 -5.08 2.05 -5.94
C LEU A 202 -5.41 0.63 -6.39
N ALA A 203 -4.44 -0.28 -6.34
CA ALA A 203 -4.66 -1.69 -6.64
C ALA A 203 -5.71 -2.31 -5.72
N ALA A 204 -5.65 -1.99 -4.41
CA ALA A 204 -6.63 -2.47 -3.44
C ALA A 204 -8.03 -1.93 -3.74
N LEU A 205 -8.09 -0.68 -4.20
CA LEU A 205 -9.31 -0.03 -4.60
C LEU A 205 -9.98 -0.69 -5.80
N LEU A 206 -9.20 -0.95 -6.84
CA LEU A 206 -9.68 -1.62 -8.06
C LEU A 206 -10.16 -3.03 -7.73
N GLN A 207 -9.39 -3.78 -6.93
CA GLN A 207 -9.78 -5.11 -6.44
C GLN A 207 -11.10 -5.05 -5.65
N TYR A 208 -11.28 -4.05 -4.81
CA TYR A 208 -12.52 -3.87 -4.07
C TYR A 208 -13.70 -3.56 -5.01
N CYS A 209 -13.53 -2.64 -5.97
CA CYS A 209 -14.55 -2.29 -6.96
C CYS A 209 -15.07 -3.50 -7.73
N ILE A 210 -14.16 -4.33 -8.27
CA ILE A 210 -14.57 -5.50 -9.03
C ILE A 210 -15.28 -6.52 -8.14
N SER A 211 -14.82 -6.65 -6.89
CA SER A 211 -15.43 -7.53 -5.90
C SER A 211 -16.85 -7.12 -5.52
N VAL A 212 -17.15 -5.82 -5.50
CA VAL A 212 -18.51 -5.30 -5.26
C VAL A 212 -19.39 -5.43 -6.51
N ALA A 213 -18.80 -5.28 -7.71
CA ALA A 213 -19.53 -5.35 -8.97
C ALA A 213 -20.05 -6.77 -9.28
N VAL A 214 -19.33 -7.80 -8.85
CA VAL A 214 -19.75 -9.20 -8.93
C VAL A 214 -20.77 -9.48 -7.83
N ARG A 215 -22.05 -9.23 -8.13
CA ARG A 215 -23.16 -9.28 -7.17
C ARG A 215 -23.76 -10.67 -6.91
N ASP A 216 -23.29 -11.72 -7.59
CA ASP A 216 -24.03 -12.97 -7.66
C ASP A 216 -23.16 -14.19 -7.33
N GLY A 217 -22.94 -14.45 -6.03
CA GLY A 217 -22.55 -15.74 -5.44
C GLY A 217 -21.29 -16.47 -5.97
N SER A 218 -20.65 -15.99 -7.03
CA SER A 218 -19.47 -16.54 -7.65
C SER A 218 -18.22 -16.16 -6.87
N GLU A 219 -17.13 -16.91 -7.06
CA GLU A 219 -15.83 -16.50 -6.55
C GLU A 219 -15.51 -15.07 -7.00
N THR A 220 -15.05 -14.26 -6.05
CA THR A 220 -14.66 -12.88 -6.28
C THR A 220 -13.46 -12.89 -7.23
N PRO A 221 -13.51 -12.20 -8.39
CA PRO A 221 -12.38 -12.18 -9.31
C PRO A 221 -11.18 -11.52 -8.63
N VAL A 222 -10.06 -12.23 -8.60
CA VAL A 222 -8.79 -11.73 -8.06
C VAL A 222 -7.95 -11.23 -9.22
N PHE A 223 -7.54 -9.95 -9.17
CA PHE A 223 -6.58 -9.42 -10.11
C PHE A 223 -5.23 -10.11 -9.92
N ARG A 224 -4.77 -10.81 -10.96
CA ARG A 224 -3.36 -11.19 -11.05
C ARG A 224 -2.54 -9.96 -11.45
N THR A 225 -1.21 -10.08 -11.36
CA THR A 225 -0.30 -8.98 -11.73
C THR A 225 -0.61 -8.41 -13.10
N ASP A 226 -0.77 -9.25 -14.14
CA ASP A 226 -1.02 -8.78 -15.50
C ASP A 226 -2.37 -8.07 -15.64
N ASP A 227 -3.40 -8.57 -14.95
CA ASP A 227 -4.71 -7.94 -14.94
C ASP A 227 -4.65 -6.55 -14.27
N MET A 228 -3.88 -6.43 -13.18
CA MET A 228 -3.66 -5.15 -12.50
C MET A 228 -2.83 -4.18 -13.36
N LYS A 229 -1.79 -4.66 -14.05
CA LYS A 229 -1.04 -3.85 -15.02
C LYS A 229 -1.96 -3.36 -16.14
N HIS A 230 -2.81 -4.22 -16.67
CA HIS A 230 -3.80 -3.85 -17.68
C HIS A 230 -4.75 -2.77 -17.15
N ALA A 231 -5.31 -2.95 -15.95
CA ALA A 231 -6.18 -1.97 -15.33
C ALA A 231 -5.49 -0.61 -15.13
N PHE A 232 -4.22 -0.60 -14.70
CA PHE A 232 -3.43 0.63 -14.58
C PHE A 232 -3.20 1.30 -15.93
N HIS A 233 -2.90 0.54 -17.00
CA HIS A 233 -2.78 1.09 -18.34
C HIS A 233 -4.09 1.70 -18.86
N THR A 234 -5.24 1.12 -18.52
CA THR A 234 -6.55 1.70 -18.90
C THR A 234 -6.82 3.05 -18.22
N LEU A 235 -6.17 3.30 -17.07
CA LEU A 235 -6.22 4.60 -16.38
C LEU A 235 -5.22 5.63 -16.94
N CYS A 236 -4.36 5.25 -17.89
CA CYS A 236 -3.43 6.15 -18.56
C CYS A 236 -4.07 6.72 -19.83
N SER A 237 -4.44 8.00 -19.89
CA SER A 237 -5.06 8.56 -21.10
C SER A 237 -4.02 9.04 -22.14
N THR A 238 -3.05 9.84 -21.72
CA THR A 238 -2.06 10.48 -22.63
C THR A 238 -0.63 9.96 -22.47
N HIS A 239 -0.26 9.48 -21.29
CA HIS A 239 1.07 8.93 -21.00
C HIS A 239 0.94 7.48 -20.56
N ARG A 240 1.43 6.53 -21.40
CA ARG A 240 1.21 5.08 -21.23
C ARG A 240 1.63 4.49 -19.87
N GLU A 241 2.46 5.21 -19.11
CA GLU A 241 3.04 4.78 -17.84
C GLU A 241 2.60 5.66 -16.65
N ILE A 242 1.74 6.68 -16.83
CA ILE A 242 1.31 7.58 -15.75
C ILE A 242 -0.21 7.51 -15.61
N PRO A 243 -0.73 6.71 -14.65
CA PRO A 243 -2.17 6.65 -14.40
C PRO A 243 -2.68 8.02 -13.98
N GLU A 244 -3.78 8.50 -14.58
CA GLU A 244 -4.36 9.83 -14.30
C GLU A 244 -5.22 9.81 -13.03
N VAL A 245 -4.60 9.38 -11.93
CA VAL A 245 -5.24 9.23 -10.61
C VAL A 245 -5.92 10.53 -10.19
N GLY A 246 -5.36 11.70 -10.50
CA GLY A 246 -5.99 12.99 -10.19
C GLY A 246 -7.36 13.20 -10.83
N GLU A 247 -7.57 12.69 -12.05
CA GLU A 247 -8.85 12.83 -12.76
C GLU A 247 -9.92 11.92 -12.15
N PHE A 248 -9.58 10.65 -11.88
CA PHE A 248 -10.49 9.67 -11.31
C PHE A 248 -10.72 9.87 -9.80
N PHE A 249 -9.75 10.43 -9.08
CA PHE A 249 -9.73 10.52 -7.61
C PHE A 249 -9.80 11.92 -7.01
N LYS A 250 -9.96 13.01 -7.81
CA LYS A 250 -9.92 14.45 -7.41
C LYS A 250 -9.62 14.72 -5.92
N ASP A 251 -8.47 15.34 -5.66
CA ASP A 251 -8.01 15.74 -4.34
C ASP A 251 -7.93 14.54 -3.36
N VAL A 252 -6.81 13.81 -3.45
CA VAL A 252 -6.46 12.70 -2.55
C VAL A 252 -6.49 13.13 -1.08
N GLY A 253 -6.31 14.42 -0.78
CA GLY A 253 -6.42 14.99 0.56
C GLY A 253 -7.85 15.04 1.10
N ARG A 254 -8.87 14.89 0.24
CA ARG A 254 -10.31 14.90 0.58
C ARG A 254 -10.95 13.52 0.62
N LEU A 255 -10.17 12.43 0.61
CA LEU A 255 -10.67 11.04 0.74
C LEU A 255 -11.05 10.68 2.20
N ASP A 256 -11.33 11.70 3.00
CA ASP A 256 -11.57 11.65 4.45
C ASP A 256 -12.92 11.06 4.86
N THR A 257 -13.81 10.75 3.91
CA THR A 257 -15.16 10.25 4.24
C THR A 257 -15.54 9.03 3.40
N PRO A 258 -16.04 7.94 4.04
CA PRO A 258 -16.48 6.72 3.35
C PRO A 258 -17.50 6.95 2.21
N PHE A 259 -18.31 8.01 2.30
CA PHE A 259 -19.30 8.36 1.29
C PHE A 259 -18.67 8.89 -0.02
N LYS A 260 -17.67 9.78 0.08
CA LYS A 260 -16.94 10.27 -1.11
C LYS A 260 -16.16 9.16 -1.81
N MET A 261 -15.68 8.18 -1.04
CA MET A 261 -15.07 6.97 -1.59
C MET A 261 -16.08 6.18 -2.42
N LEU A 262 -17.31 6.03 -1.94
CA LEU A 262 -18.39 5.33 -2.63
C LEU A 262 -18.75 5.92 -4.00
N GLU A 263 -18.94 7.24 -4.09
CA GLU A 263 -19.21 7.89 -5.38
C GLU A 263 -18.07 7.69 -6.40
N ARG A 264 -16.81 7.69 -5.92
CA ARG A 264 -15.65 7.43 -6.77
C ARG A 264 -15.53 5.97 -7.19
N TYR A 265 -15.84 5.04 -6.28
CA TYR A 265 -15.91 3.61 -6.58
C TYR A 265 -16.88 3.36 -7.74
N GLU A 266 -18.06 3.99 -7.70
CA GLU A 266 -19.05 3.90 -8.78
C GLU A 266 -18.54 4.48 -10.10
N HIS A 267 -17.86 5.62 -10.05
CA HIS A 267 -17.26 6.24 -11.24
C HIS A 267 -16.20 5.33 -11.90
N ILE A 268 -15.27 4.78 -11.12
CA ILE A 268 -14.21 3.88 -11.62
C ILE A 268 -14.81 2.57 -12.14
N ALA A 269 -15.76 2.00 -11.40
CA ALA A 269 -16.44 0.79 -11.82
C ALA A 269 -17.23 0.99 -13.12
N ALA A 270 -17.76 2.19 -13.37
CA ALA A 270 -18.39 2.53 -14.65
C ALA A 270 -17.35 2.66 -15.79
N SER A 271 -16.19 3.26 -15.52
CA SER A 271 -15.12 3.43 -16.52
C SER A 271 -14.39 2.14 -16.90
N LEU A 272 -14.35 1.14 -16.00
CA LEU A 272 -13.73 -0.17 -16.25
C LEU A 272 -14.63 -1.16 -17.03
N ARG A 273 -15.87 -0.78 -17.37
CA ARG A 273 -16.84 -1.64 -18.08
C ARG A 273 -16.77 -1.51 -19.62
N LEU A 274 -15.58 -1.31 -20.18
CA LEU A 274 -15.34 -1.27 -21.63
C LEU A 274 -14.67 -2.55 -22.12
#